data_AF-A0A1F9AGD5-F1
#
_entry.id   AF-A0A1F9AGD5-F1
#
_cell.length_a   1.000
_cell.length_b   1.000
_cell.length_c   1.000
_cell.angle_alpha   90.00
_cell.angle_beta   90.00
_cell.angle_gamma   90.00
#
_symmetry.space_group_name_H-M   'P 1'
#
loop_
_entity.id
_entity.type
_entity.pdbx_description
1 polymer ?
#
loop_
_entity_poly.entity_id
_entity_poly.type
_entity_poly.pdbx_seq_one_letter_code
_entity_poly.pdbx_strand_id
1 'polypeptide(L)'
;MTGDASPPAEVYAEYYRACLAGDTGKMLPFFSGKARKEFESFDKDSRNMIAELCKTRPDEVKISKPSIFGDQVSFTVTGTSRQGEKATGKVKMVNEQGLWKVLEDKWEFISQ
;
A
#
# COMPACT_ATOMS: atom_id res chain seq x y z
N MET A 1 3.17 -7.52 9.78
CA MET A 1 3.86 -7.53 8.47
C MET A 1 5.23 -8.16 8.65
N THR A 2 5.60 -9.09 7.78
CA THR A 2 6.90 -9.79 7.81
C THR A 2 7.53 -9.78 6.40
N GLY A 3 8.79 -10.19 6.26
CA GLY A 3 9.47 -10.28 4.97
C GLY A 3 10.69 -9.37 4.89
N ASP A 4 10.82 -8.64 3.78
CA ASP A 4 11.92 -7.71 3.54
C ASP A 4 11.92 -6.53 4.52
N ALA A 5 13.11 -6.09 4.93
CA ALA A 5 13.33 -5.00 5.89
C ALA A 5 14.10 -3.82 5.27
N SER A 6 14.03 -3.64 3.95
CA SER A 6 14.59 -2.46 3.30
C SER A 6 13.79 -1.19 3.63
N PRO A 7 14.39 0.00 3.52
CA PRO A 7 13.69 1.27 3.76
C PRO A 7 12.33 1.42 3.06
N PRO A 8 12.14 1.08 1.76
CA PRO A 8 10.82 1.16 1.15
C PRO A 8 9.81 0.16 1.74
N ALA A 9 10.25 -1.02 2.15
CA ALA A 9 9.39 -2.02 2.78
C ALA A 9 8.87 -1.55 4.15
N GLU A 10 9.72 -0.89 4.95
CA GLU A 10 9.34 -0.30 6.23
C GLU A 10 8.33 0.84 6.05
N VAL A 11 8.58 1.75 5.10
CA VAL A 11 7.65 2.83 4.77
C VAL A 11 6.30 2.27 4.30
N TYR A 12 6.31 1.24 3.46
CA TYR A 12 5.07 0.57 3.06
C TYR A 12 4.34 -0.05 4.26
N ALA A 13 5.05 -0.64 5.21
CA ALA A 13 4.43 -1.21 6.40
C ALA A 13 3.70 -0.17 7.25
N GLU A 14 4.24 1.06 7.36
CA GLU A 14 3.56 2.16 8.04
C GLU A 14 2.33 2.66 7.29
N TYR A 15 2.45 2.87 5.98
CA TYR A 15 1.33 3.19 5.10
C TYR A 15 0.21 2.14 5.22
N TYR A 16 0.57 0.85 5.22
CA TYR A 16 -0.37 -0.24 5.31
C TYR A 16 -1.13 -0.27 6.64
N ARG A 17 -0.46 0.08 7.76
CA ARG A 17 -1.15 0.26 9.05
C ARG A 17 -2.16 1.40 9.00
N ALA A 18 -1.84 2.50 8.31
CA ALA A 18 -2.79 3.59 8.10
C ALA A 18 -4.00 3.15 7.24
N CYS A 19 -3.76 2.32 6.21
CA CYS A 19 -4.81 1.68 5.43
C CYS A 19 -5.76 0.84 6.28
N LEU A 20 -5.22 -0.05 7.12
CA LEU A 20 -6.04 -0.90 8.01
C LEU A 20 -6.82 -0.08 9.04
N ALA A 21 -6.35 1.11 9.40
CA ALA A 21 -7.07 2.04 10.26
C ALA A 21 -8.14 2.87 9.52
N GLY A 22 -8.19 2.83 8.18
CA GLY A 22 -9.04 3.71 7.37
C GLY A 22 -8.69 5.20 7.52
N ASP A 23 -7.49 5.52 8.01
CA ASP A 23 -7.09 6.88 8.34
C ASP A 23 -6.46 7.55 7.12
N THR A 24 -7.30 8.13 6.26
CA THR A 24 -6.85 8.79 5.02
C THR A 24 -5.88 9.95 5.30
N GLY A 25 -6.03 10.64 6.44
CA GLY A 25 -5.10 11.68 6.88
C GLY A 25 -3.70 11.14 7.15
N LYS A 26 -3.58 9.93 7.70
CA LYS A 26 -2.31 9.22 7.86
C LYS A 26 -1.80 8.54 6.60
N MET A 27 -2.65 8.24 5.62
CA MET A 27 -2.22 7.67 4.33
C MET A 27 -1.54 8.71 3.45
N LEU A 28 -2.09 9.93 3.37
CA LEU A 28 -1.64 11.01 2.48
C LEU A 28 -0.13 11.31 2.51
N PRO A 29 0.54 11.36 3.69
CA PRO A 29 1.97 11.61 3.76
C PRO A 29 2.82 10.55 3.05
N PHE A 30 2.30 9.33 2.86
CA PHE A 30 3.01 8.24 2.20
C PHE A 30 2.84 8.25 0.69
N PHE A 31 1.87 9.00 0.14
CA PHE A 31 1.65 9.06 -1.29
C PHE A 31 2.71 9.88 -2.01
N SER A 32 3.09 9.40 -3.19
CA SER A 32 3.88 10.17 -4.16
C SER A 32 3.10 11.41 -4.59
N GLY A 33 3.79 12.42 -5.11
CA GLY A 33 3.10 13.62 -5.61
C GLY A 33 2.01 13.31 -6.65
N LYS A 34 2.20 12.27 -7.46
CA LYS A 34 1.20 11.79 -8.42
C LYS A 34 0.00 11.14 -7.72
N ALA A 35 0.24 10.12 -6.88
CA ALA A 35 -0.83 9.37 -6.21
C ALA A 35 -1.64 10.28 -5.28
N ARG A 36 -0.98 11.24 -4.64
CA ARG A 36 -1.63 12.23 -3.79
C ARG A 36 -2.61 13.12 -4.57
N LYS A 37 -2.18 13.68 -5.70
CA LYS A 37 -3.05 14.51 -6.56
C LYS A 37 -4.26 13.72 -7.07
N GLU A 38 -4.05 12.47 -7.46
CA GLU A 38 -5.13 11.57 -7.89
C GLU A 38 -6.12 11.35 -6.73
N PHE A 39 -5.63 11.00 -5.54
CA PHE A 39 -6.49 10.80 -4.37
C PHE A 39 -7.26 12.06 -3.96
N GLU A 40 -6.62 13.22 -3.98
CA GLU A 40 -7.23 14.51 -3.66
C GLU A 40 -8.25 14.97 -4.71
N SER A 41 -8.15 14.47 -5.95
CA SER A 41 -9.12 14.75 -7.03
C SER A 41 -10.45 14.00 -6.87
N PHE A 42 -10.47 12.91 -6.11
CA PHE A 42 -11.70 12.19 -5.82
C PHE A 42 -12.62 13.00 -4.88
N ASP A 43 -13.92 12.82 -5.06
CA ASP A 43 -14.91 13.35 -4.12
C ASP A 43 -14.79 12.65 -2.74
N LYS A 44 -15.56 13.14 -1.77
CA LYS A 44 -15.50 12.65 -0.39
C LYS A 44 -15.95 11.19 -0.30
N ASP A 45 -16.99 10.79 -1.04
CA ASP A 45 -17.55 9.45 -0.97
C ASP A 45 -16.61 8.43 -1.60
N SER A 46 -15.98 8.78 -2.72
CA SER A 46 -14.91 7.99 -3.33
C SER A 46 -13.72 7.79 -2.37
N ARG A 47 -13.29 8.84 -1.66
CA ARG A 47 -12.22 8.73 -0.65
C ARG A 47 -12.61 7.87 0.55
N ASN A 48 -13.86 7.97 1.00
CA ASN A 48 -14.39 7.11 2.07
C ASN A 48 -14.45 5.64 1.61
N MET A 49 -14.88 5.39 0.38
CA MET A 49 -14.91 4.04 -0.19
C MET A 49 -13.49 3.44 -0.26
N ILE A 50 -12.49 4.22 -0.67
CA ILE A 50 -11.09 3.78 -0.66
C ILE A 50 -10.64 3.43 0.76
N ALA A 51 -10.99 4.25 1.76
CA ALA A 51 -10.65 3.99 3.17
C ALA A 51 -11.29 2.70 3.69
N GLU A 52 -12.57 2.46 3.36
CA GLU A 52 -13.26 1.22 3.75
C GLU A 52 -12.68 0.00 3.03
N LEU A 53 -12.36 0.10 1.73
CA LEU A 53 -11.67 -0.98 1.01
C LEU A 53 -10.27 -1.27 1.57
N CYS A 54 -9.59 -0.27 2.11
CA CYS A 54 -8.30 -0.48 2.77
C CYS A 54 -8.41 -1.30 4.06
N LYS A 55 -9.54 -1.18 4.78
CA LYS A 55 -9.79 -1.92 6.02
C LYS A 55 -10.13 -3.39 5.79
N THR A 56 -10.54 -3.78 4.58
CA THR A 56 -10.83 -5.19 4.24
C THR A 56 -9.59 -6.00 3.88
N ARG A 57 -8.42 -5.34 3.80
CA ARG A 57 -7.17 -6.00 3.46
C ARG A 57 -6.71 -6.95 4.59
N PRO A 58 -5.84 -7.94 4.29
CA PRO A 58 -5.31 -8.85 5.30
C PRO A 58 -4.57 -8.14 6.44
N ASP A 59 -4.81 -8.56 7.69
CA ASP A 59 -4.04 -8.03 8.84
C ASP A 59 -2.57 -8.49 8.81
N GLU A 60 -2.35 -9.71 8.32
CA GLU A 60 -1.03 -10.33 8.21
C GLU A 60 -0.62 -10.45 6.75
N VAL A 61 0.41 -9.70 6.38
CA VAL A 61 1.01 -9.75 5.04
C VAL A 61 2.51 -9.98 5.10
N LYS A 62 3.00 -10.65 4.06
CA LYS A 62 4.41 -10.91 3.79
C LYS A 62 4.86 -10.12 2.57
N ILE A 63 5.93 -9.35 2.72
CA ILE A 63 6.55 -8.59 1.62
C ILE A 63 7.58 -9.47 0.91
N SER A 64 7.52 -9.52 -0.43
CA SER A 64 8.55 -10.15 -1.26
C SER A 64 9.82 -9.29 -1.30
N LYS A 65 10.93 -9.90 -1.73
CA LYS A 65 12.17 -9.14 -1.98
C LYS A 65 11.91 -8.01 -3.01
N PRO A 66 12.22 -6.75 -2.72
CA PRO A 66 12.01 -5.65 -3.65
C PRO A 66 12.95 -5.66 -4.85
N SER A 67 12.44 -5.23 -5.99
CA SER A 67 13.20 -5.01 -7.22
C SER A 67 13.38 -3.51 -7.41
N ILE A 68 14.62 -3.02 -7.21
CA ILE A 68 14.97 -1.60 -7.23
C ILE A 68 15.58 -1.24 -8.59
N PHE A 69 15.05 -0.19 -9.22
CA PHE A 69 15.52 0.36 -10.50
C PHE A 69 15.63 1.88 -10.37
N GLY A 70 16.83 2.39 -10.12
CA GLY A 70 17.06 3.80 -9.85
C GLY A 70 16.23 4.27 -8.65
N ASP A 71 15.42 5.30 -8.85
CA ASP A 71 14.56 5.87 -7.81
C ASP A 71 13.21 5.15 -7.66
N GLN A 72 13.01 4.01 -8.32
CA GLN A 72 11.76 3.24 -8.20
C GLN A 72 12.01 1.85 -7.63
N VAL A 73 11.02 1.35 -6.91
CA VAL A 73 11.02 -0.01 -6.39
C VAL A 73 9.66 -0.65 -6.60
N SER A 74 9.67 -1.92 -6.96
CA SER A 74 8.46 -2.74 -7.08
C SER A 74 8.59 -4.01 -6.25
N PHE A 75 7.52 -4.39 -5.58
CA PHE A 75 7.43 -5.64 -4.84
C PHE A 75 5.98 -6.13 -4.76
N THR A 76 5.86 -7.40 -4.37
CA THR A 76 4.57 -8.04 -4.14
C THR A 76 4.39 -8.22 -2.64
N VAL A 77 3.16 -8.04 -2.17
CA VAL A 77 2.73 -8.42 -0.82
C VAL A 77 1.68 -9.49 -0.93
N THR A 78 1.74 -10.49 -0.06
CA THR A 78 0.74 -11.54 0.00
C THR A 78 0.20 -11.65 1.41
N GLY A 79 -1.09 -11.93 1.55
CA GLY A 79 -1.72 -12.12 2.84
C GLY A 79 -2.96 -12.99 2.73
N THR A 80 -3.50 -13.33 3.89
CA THR A 80 -4.75 -14.09 4.00
C THR A 80 -5.73 -13.27 4.83
N SER A 81 -6.93 -13.06 4.31
CA SER A 81 -8.00 -12.37 5.04
C SER A 81 -8.43 -13.21 6.25
N ARG A 82 -9.17 -12.59 7.18
CA ARG A 82 -9.75 -13.32 8.33
C ARG A 82 -10.69 -14.46 7.93
N GLN A 83 -11.21 -14.42 6.70
CA GLN A 83 -12.10 -15.44 6.14
C GLN A 83 -11.33 -16.55 5.39
N GLY A 84 -9.99 -16.51 5.39
CA GLY A 84 -9.16 -17.52 4.74
C GLY A 84 -8.88 -17.25 3.26
N GLU A 85 -9.37 -16.14 2.70
CA GLU A 85 -9.16 -15.78 1.31
C GLU A 85 -7.74 -15.25 1.11
N LYS A 86 -7.06 -15.76 0.09
CA LYS A 86 -5.72 -15.27 -0.26
C LYS A 86 -5.85 -13.96 -1.03
N ALA A 87 -5.01 -13.00 -0.70
CA ALA A 87 -4.93 -11.73 -1.42
C ALA A 87 -3.47 -11.42 -1.78
N THR A 88 -3.29 -10.81 -2.94
CA THR A 88 -1.99 -10.36 -3.43
C THR A 88 -2.05 -8.89 -3.77
N GLY A 89 -1.11 -8.11 -3.24
CA GLY A 89 -0.91 -6.71 -3.58
C GLY A 89 0.33 -6.51 -4.44
N LYS A 90 0.23 -5.73 -5.50
CA LYS A 90 1.36 -5.24 -6.30
C LYS A 90 1.63 -3.79 -5.88
N VAL A 91 2.85 -3.54 -5.42
CA VAL A 91 3.26 -2.26 -4.88
C VAL A 91 4.37 -1.67 -5.73
N LYS A 92 4.21 -0.39 -6.08
CA LYS A 92 5.28 0.43 -6.65
C LYS A 92 5.49 1.63 -5.75
N MET A 93 6.75 1.93 -5.48
CA MET A 93 7.16 3.12 -4.75
C MET A 93 8.21 3.88 -5.54
N VAL A 94 8.29 5.18 -5.27
CA VAL A 94 9.27 6.08 -5.86
C VAL A 94 9.98 6.81 -4.73
N ASN A 95 11.28 7.06 -4.89
CA ASN A 95 12.07 7.89 -4.01
C ASN A 95 11.94 9.34 -4.48
N GLU A 96 11.19 10.14 -3.73
CA GLU A 96 11.07 11.57 -3.95
C GLU A 96 11.96 12.28 -2.92
N GLN A 97 13.10 12.80 -3.37
CA GLN A 97 14.03 13.61 -2.55
C GLN A 97 14.55 12.88 -1.29
N GLY A 98 14.88 11.59 -1.40
CA GLY A 98 15.36 10.77 -0.29
C GLY A 98 14.25 10.08 0.50
N LEU A 99 12.97 10.34 0.20
CA LEU A 99 11.83 9.74 0.88
C LEU A 99 11.11 8.76 -0.05
N TRP A 100 10.95 7.51 0.39
CA TRP A 100 10.12 6.55 -0.32
C TRP A 100 8.64 6.91 -0.19
N LYS A 101 7.93 6.86 -1.31
CA LYS A 101 6.50 7.19 -1.41
C LYS A 101 5.78 6.16 -2.26
N VAL A 102 4.56 5.82 -1.87
CA VAL A 102 3.68 4.92 -2.60
C VAL A 102 3.22 5.59 -3.89
N LEU A 103 3.54 4.95 -5.01
CA LEU A 103 3.11 5.35 -6.34
C LEU A 103 1.88 4.56 -6.78
N GLU A 104 1.86 3.26 -6.50
CA GLU A 104 0.78 2.36 -6.85
C GLU A 104 0.67 1.25 -5.79
N ASP A 105 -0.56 0.92 -5.40
CA ASP A 105 -0.85 -0.13 -4.42
C ASP A 105 -2.16 -0.81 -4.81
N LYS A 106 -2.04 -1.92 -5.54
CA LYS A 106 -3.16 -2.63 -6.16
C LYS A 106 -3.33 -3.99 -5.53
N TRP A 107 -4.47 -4.23 -4.90
CA TRP A 107 -4.81 -5.49 -4.25
C TRP A 107 -5.84 -6.28 -5.05
N GLU A 108 -5.57 -7.58 -5.19
CA GLU A 108 -6.42 -8.55 -5.86
C GLU A 108 -6.71 -9.70 -4.88
N PHE A 109 -8.00 -9.96 -4.60
CA PHE A 109 -8.42 -11.15 -3.86
C PHE A 109 -8.50 -12.32 -4.83
N ILE A 110 -7.92 -13.44 -4.46
CA ILE A 110 -7.95 -14.66 -5.25
C ILE A 110 -9.21 -15.42 -4.84
N SER A 111 -10.30 -15.25 -5.59
CA SER A 111 -11.47 -16.12 -5.47
C SER A 111 -11.08 -17.53 -5.90
N GLN A 112 -11.36 -18.52 -5.05
CA GLN A 112 -11.29 -19.94 -5.45
C GLN A 112 -12.45 -20.31 -6.36
#